data_AF-A0AAV0J655-F1
#
_entry.id   AF-A0AAV0J655-F1
#
_cell.length_a   1.000
_cell.length_b   1.000
_cell.length_c   1.000
_cell.angle_alpha   90.00
_cell.angle_beta   90.00
_cell.angle_gamma   90.00
#
_symmetry.space_group_name_H-M   'P 1'
#
loop_
_entity.id
_entity.type
_entity.pdbx_description
1 polymer ?
#
loop_
_entity_poly.entity_id
_entity_poly.type
_entity_poly.pdbx_seq_one_letter_code
_entity_poly.pdbx_strand_id
1 'polypeptide(L)'
;MIKPNDTIKLDLETSKIVDFIKFDVGNVNREKHKGSFETVHIQDSQGHEFATRLGNVFTIGKGTKPWVSLPKGKGIKLTIIEEAKRRIAAAQAAA
;
A
#
# COMPACT_ATOMS: atom_id res chain seq x y z
N MET A 1 16.60 15.50 1.80
CA MET A 1 16.47 15.69 0.34
C MET A 1 15.49 14.66 -0.18
N ILE A 2 14.49 15.09 -0.95
CA ILE A 2 13.48 14.22 -1.59
C ILE A 2 14.15 13.47 -2.74
N LYS A 3 13.87 12.16 -2.87
CA LYS A 3 14.41 11.28 -3.91
C LYS A 3 13.30 10.71 -4.79
N PRO A 4 13.64 10.15 -5.97
CA PRO A 4 12.66 9.41 -6.77
C PRO A 4 11.97 8.31 -5.94
N ASN A 5 10.66 8.16 -6.17
CA ASN A 5 9.75 7.24 -5.47
C ASN A 5 9.36 7.64 -4.02
N ASP A 6 9.86 8.76 -3.50
CA ASP A 6 9.32 9.35 -2.28
C ASP A 6 7.92 9.93 -2.54
N THR A 7 7.06 9.91 -1.53
CA THR A 7 5.72 10.49 -1.61
C THR A 7 5.70 11.86 -0.94
N ILE A 8 5.15 12.87 -1.61
CA ILE A 8 5.01 14.23 -1.05
C ILE A 8 3.55 14.52 -0.68
N LYS A 9 3.36 15.28 0.39
CA LYS A 9 2.09 15.92 0.73
C LYS A 9 2.12 17.35 0.21
N LEU A 10 1.30 17.62 -0.79
CA LEU A 10 1.14 18.94 -1.39
C LEU A 10 -0.09 19.62 -0.80
N ASP A 11 0.07 20.88 -0.42
CA ASP A 11 -1.07 21.78 -0.21
C ASP A 11 -1.49 22.38 -1.56
N LEU A 12 -2.73 22.14 -1.96
CA LEU A 12 -3.26 22.56 -3.26
C LEU A 12 -3.54 24.06 -3.32
N GLU A 13 -3.78 24.72 -2.18
CA GLU A 13 -4.06 26.15 -2.15
C GLU A 13 -2.78 26.96 -2.30
N THR A 14 -1.75 26.58 -1.55
CA THR A 14 -0.45 27.29 -1.56
C THR A 14 0.53 26.74 -2.59
N SER A 15 0.25 25.58 -3.18
CA SER A 15 1.17 24.82 -4.04
C SER A 15 2.52 24.53 -3.38
N LYS A 16 2.55 24.43 -2.05
CA LYS A 16 3.77 24.16 -1.26
C LYS A 16 3.78 22.72 -0.74
N ILE A 17 4.98 22.17 -0.64
CA ILE A 17 5.21 20.86 -0.01
C ILE A 17 5.11 21.03 1.51
N VAL A 18 4.20 20.29 2.13
CA VAL A 18 3.97 20.33 3.58
C VAL A 18 4.85 19.30 4.30
N ASP A 19 4.92 18.08 3.78
CA ASP A 19 5.72 16.98 4.33
C ASP A 19 6.03 15.96 3.22
N PHE A 20 6.93 15.02 3.46
CA PHE A 20 7.21 13.90 2.56
C PHE A 20 7.50 12.60 3.32
N ILE A 21 7.30 11.47 2.66
CA ILE A 21 7.63 10.13 3.13
C ILE A 21 8.73 9.57 2.26
N LYS A 22 9.86 9.25 2.90
CA LYS A 22 10.96 8.57 2.25
C LYS A 22 10.58 7.13 1.95
N PHE A 23 10.83 6.67 0.72
CA PHE A 23 10.73 5.27 0.34
C PHE A 23 11.97 4.52 0.84
N ASP A 24 11.93 4.05 2.11
CA ASP A 24 13.04 3.34 2.75
C ASP A 24 12.68 1.89 3.15
N VAL A 25 13.72 1.06 3.27
CA VAL A 25 13.68 -0.41 3.35
C VAL A 25 13.02 -0.95 4.62
N GLY A 26 12.82 -0.10 5.64
CA GLY A 26 12.13 -0.50 6.88
C GLY A 26 10.69 -0.99 6.69
N ASN A 27 10.06 -0.71 5.55
CA ASN A 27 8.72 -1.17 5.21
C ASN A 27 8.65 -2.19 4.06
N VAL A 28 9.74 -2.46 3.33
CA VAL A 28 9.69 -3.19 2.05
C VAL A 28 11.05 -3.79 1.67
N ASN A 29 11.08 -5.09 1.38
CA ASN A 29 12.28 -5.76 0.87
C ASN A 29 12.39 -5.55 -0.64
N ARG A 30 13.51 -4.97 -1.10
CA ARG A 30 13.74 -4.55 -2.48
C ARG A 30 14.79 -5.44 -3.13
N GLU A 31 14.39 -6.13 -4.19
CA GLU A 31 15.29 -6.91 -5.03
C GLU A 31 15.68 -6.11 -6.27
N LYS A 32 16.96 -5.74 -6.32
CA LYS A 32 17.51 -4.93 -7.42
C LYS A 32 18.06 -5.84 -8.51
N HIS A 33 17.52 -5.69 -9.71
CA HIS A 33 18.00 -6.36 -10.91
C HIS A 33 18.63 -5.33 -11.85
N LYS A 34 19.96 -5.41 -12.06
CA LYS A 34 20.66 -4.47 -12.94
C LYS A 34 20.16 -4.64 -14.38
N GLY A 35 19.63 -3.57 -14.97
CA GLY A 35 19.10 -3.59 -16.34
C GLY A 35 17.66 -4.10 -16.47
N SER A 36 16.96 -4.35 -15.35
CA SER A 36 15.56 -4.75 -15.33
C SER A 36 14.78 -3.94 -14.28
N PHE A 37 13.49 -4.26 -14.11
CA PHE A 37 12.66 -3.67 -13.07
C PHE A 37 13.07 -4.17 -11.67
N GLU A 38 12.96 -3.29 -10.69
CA GLU A 38 13.11 -3.67 -9.29
C GLU A 38 11.83 -4.36 -8.81
N THR A 39 11.99 -5.51 -8.15
CA THR A 39 10.89 -6.25 -7.51
C THR A 39 10.83 -5.84 -6.04
N VAL A 40 9.64 -5.58 -5.54
CA VAL A 40 9.38 -5.17 -4.17
C VAL A 40 8.49 -6.22 -3.51
N HIS A 41 8.97 -6.81 -2.43
CA HIS A 41 8.22 -7.71 -1.57
C HIS A 41 7.54 -6.92 -0.46
N ILE A 42 6.23 -7.11 -0.34
CA ILE A 42 5.34 -6.37 0.55
C ILE A 42 4.60 -7.37 1.41
N GLN A 43 4.50 -7.08 2.70
CA GLN A 43 3.66 -7.80 3.64
C GLN A 43 2.45 -6.91 4.01
N ASP A 44 1.24 -7.47 3.92
CA ASP A 44 0.03 -6.78 4.36
C ASP A 44 -0.13 -6.82 5.90
N SER A 45 -1.19 -6.19 6.41
CA SER A 45 -1.45 -6.16 7.86
C SER A 45 -1.91 -7.50 8.46
N GLN A 46 -2.28 -8.48 7.64
CA GLN A 46 -2.61 -9.85 8.07
C GLN A 46 -1.42 -10.80 7.96
N GLY A 47 -0.29 -10.34 7.41
CA GLY A 47 0.92 -11.14 7.22
C GLY A 47 0.99 -11.84 5.87
N HIS A 48 0.09 -11.57 4.93
CA HIS A 48 0.23 -12.09 3.57
C HIS A 48 1.35 -11.34 2.85
N GLU A 49 2.21 -12.11 2.18
CA GLU A 49 3.28 -11.56 1.36
C GLU A 49 2.93 -11.64 -0.13
N PHE A 50 3.27 -10.58 -0.85
CA PHE A 50 3.19 -10.54 -2.30
C PHE A 50 4.30 -9.66 -2.88
N ALA A 51 4.56 -9.81 -4.17
CA ALA A 51 5.59 -9.04 -4.86
C ALA A 51 4.99 -8.25 -6.03
N THR A 52 5.52 -7.06 -6.26
CA THR A 52 5.17 -6.23 -7.42
C THR A 52 6.38 -5.43 -7.89
N ARG A 53 6.29 -4.85 -9.09
CA ARG A 53 7.34 -3.95 -9.61
C ARG A 53 7.33 -2.63 -8.84
N LEU A 54 8.49 -2.02 -8.65
CA LEU A 54 8.63 -0.73 -7.95
C LEU A 54 7.68 0.36 -8.48
N GLY A 55 7.47 0.43 -9.80
CA GLY A 55 6.57 1.41 -10.42
C GLY A 55 5.09 1.30 -10.02
N ASN A 56 4.69 0.18 -9.41
CA ASN A 56 3.33 -0.03 -8.89
C ASN A 56 3.21 0.29 -7.39
N VAL A 57 4.29 0.72 -6.72
CA VAL A 57 4.33 0.91 -5.26
C VAL A 57 4.28 2.40 -4.90
N PHE A 58 3.37 2.76 -3.99
CA PHE A 58 3.24 4.12 -3.47
C PHE A 58 3.20 4.11 -1.93
N THR A 59 4.01 4.96 -1.29
CA THR A 59 4.04 5.10 0.18
C THR A 59 3.00 6.09 0.67
N ILE A 60 1.92 5.58 1.24
CA ILE A 60 0.76 6.39 1.65
C ILE A 60 0.76 6.82 3.12
N GLY A 61 1.77 6.44 3.92
CA GLY A 61 1.81 6.73 5.35
C GLY A 61 3.13 6.40 6.02
N LYS A 62 3.23 6.75 7.31
CA LYS A 62 4.37 6.43 8.19
C LYS A 62 3.90 5.35 9.17
N GLY A 63 4.59 4.21 9.19
CA GLY A 63 4.20 3.05 10.01
C GLY A 63 2.78 2.57 9.69
N THR A 64 1.94 2.43 10.72
CA THR A 64 0.54 1.99 10.59
C THR A 64 -0.46 3.13 10.33
N LYS A 65 0.01 4.38 10.23
CA LYS A 65 -0.84 5.57 10.07
C LYS A 65 -0.81 6.08 8.62
N PRO A 66 -1.85 5.82 7.81
CA PRO A 66 -1.96 6.38 6.47
C PRO A 66 -2.29 7.88 6.52
N TRP A 67 -1.83 8.63 5.52
CA TRP A 67 -2.17 10.04 5.30
C TRP A 67 -3.49 10.24 4.56
N VAL A 68 -4.00 9.18 3.92
CA VAL A 68 -5.26 9.18 3.17
C VAL A 68 -6.23 8.19 3.80
N SER A 69 -7.53 8.48 3.67
CA SER A 69 -8.58 7.53 4.04
C SER A 69 -8.57 6.32 3.12
N LEU A 70 -8.63 5.12 3.69
CA LEU A 70 -8.70 3.88 2.93
C LEU A 70 -10.16 3.44 2.71
N PRO A 71 -10.50 2.86 1.55
CA PRO A 71 -11.79 2.21 1.32
C PRO A 71 -12.06 1.06 2.31
N LYS A 72 -13.32 0.59 2.32
CA LYS A 72 -13.72 -0.59 3.10
C LYS A 72 -12.81 -1.78 2.76
N GLY A 73 -12.23 -2.40 3.79
CA GLY A 73 -11.26 -3.50 3.63
C GLY A 73 -9.80 -3.08 3.77
N LYS A 74 -9.48 -1.78 3.85
CA LYS A 74 -8.12 -1.27 4.18
C LYS A 74 -7.00 -1.82 3.28
N GLY A 75 -7.30 -2.20 2.03
CA GLY A 75 -6.33 -2.78 1.10
C GLY A 75 -6.01 -4.26 1.34
N ILE A 76 -6.75 -4.94 2.22
CA ILE A 76 -6.59 -6.36 2.49
C ILE A 76 -7.36 -7.17 1.44
N LYS A 77 -6.66 -8.03 0.72
CA LYS A 77 -7.27 -8.96 -0.23
C LYS A 77 -7.60 -10.26 0.48
N LEU A 78 -8.90 -10.59 0.53
CA LEU A 78 -9.36 -11.87 1.06
C LEU A 78 -9.03 -13.01 0.10
N THR A 79 -8.86 -14.21 0.65
CA THR A 79 -8.82 -15.43 -0.16
C THR A 79 -10.19 -15.67 -0.80
N ILE A 80 -10.21 -16.45 -1.89
CA ILE A 80 -11.45 -16.81 -2.60
C ILE A 80 -12.48 -17.43 -1.64
N ILE A 81 -12.02 -18.27 -0.70
CA ILE A 81 -12.85 -18.95 0.28
C ILE A 81 -13.43 -17.97 1.31
N GLU A 82 -12.62 -17.05 1.84
CA GLU A 82 -13.08 -16.01 2.77
C GLU A 82 -14.08 -15.06 2.12
N GLU A 83 -13.85 -14.71 0.85
CA GLU A 83 -14.79 -13.87 0.11
C GLU A 83 -16.12 -14.57 -0.12
N ALA A 84 -16.11 -15.86 -0.47
CA ALA A 84 -17.32 -16.67 -0.60
C ALA A 84 -18.11 -16.74 0.73
N LYS A 85 -17.43 -17.02 1.85
CA LYS A 85 -18.05 -17.04 3.18
C LYS A 85 -18.66 -15.69 3.54
N ARG A 86 -17.95 -14.59 3.26
CA ARG A 86 -18.43 -13.23 3.50
C ARG A 86 -19.69 -12.91 2.69
N ARG A 87 -19.75 -13.35 1.42
CA ARG A 87 -20.94 -13.17 0.57
C ARG A 87 -22.13 -13.97 1.09
N ILE A 88 -21.93 -15.22 1.52
CA ILE A 88 -23.00 -16.06 2.09
C ILE A 88 -23.52 -15.47 3.40
N ALA A 89 -22.63 -15.07 4.31
CA ALA A 89 -23.02 -14.45 5.58
C ALA A 89 -23.78 -13.13 5.39
N ALA A 90 -23.37 -12.31 4.41
CA ALA A 90 -24.08 -11.08 4.07
C ALA A 90 -25.48 -11.36 3.49
N ALA A 91 -25.63 -12.40 2.67
CA ALA A 91 -26.93 -12.81 2.15
C ALA A 91 -27.86 -13.33 3.25
N GLN A 92 -27.32 -14.08 4.23
CA GLN A 92 -28.08 -14.57 5.38
C GLN A 92 -28.50 -13.45 6.34
N ALA A 93 -27.68 -12.42 6.51
CA ALA A 93 -28.00 -11.27 7.36
C ALA A 93 -28.97 -10.27 6.73
N ALA A 94 -29.15 -10.34 5.40
CA ALA A 94 -30.09 -9.50 4.66
C ALA A 94 -31.46 -10.16 4.45
N ALA A 95 -31.59 -11.45 4.79
CA ALA A 95 -32.84 -12.20 4.84
C ALA A 95 -33.47 -12.09 6.23
#